data_AF-A0A067DCM0-F1
#
_entry.id   AF-A0A067DCM0-F1
#
_cell.length_a   1.000
_cell.length_b   1.000
_cell.length_c   1.000
_cell.angle_alpha   90.00
_cell.angle_beta   90.00
_cell.angle_gamma   90.00
#
_symmetry.space_group_name_H-M   'P 1'
#
loop_
_entity.id
_entity.type
_entity.pdbx_description
1 polymer ?
#
loop_
_entity_poly.entity_id
_entity_poly.type
_entity_poly.pdbx_seq_one_letter_code
_entity_poly.pdbx_strand_id
1 'polypeptide(L)'
;MQSLPTSTVDPDCFILWLVITLVWVKALSFISRGSLKQLPPGPRPYPVIGNLLELGDKPHKSLLELAKIHGPIMSLKLASMVKTILLDHDSSFCNRTVPHAMSSHEHREFSLAWMPVSRPWKNIRKICNMLIFTTQKLDTNQDLQRKKSK
;
A
#
# COMPACT_ATOMS: atom_id res chain seq x y z
N MET A 1 69.68 7.19 28.45
CA MET A 1 68.81 7.52 27.30
C MET A 1 68.11 6.25 26.87
N GLN A 2 66.87 6.02 27.34
CA GLN A 2 66.06 4.87 26.95
C GLN A 2 65.34 5.23 25.65
N SER A 3 65.67 4.55 24.56
CA SER A 3 65.01 4.68 23.26
C SER A 3 63.66 3.96 23.29
N LEU A 4 62.58 4.68 22.97
CA LEU A 4 61.22 4.15 22.84
C LEU A 4 61.16 3.01 21.80
N PRO A 5 60.41 1.92 22.05
CA PRO A 5 60.13 0.93 21.01
C PRO A 5 59.15 1.53 20.00
N THR A 6 59.61 1.73 18.77
CA THR A 6 58.75 2.05 17.63
C THR A 6 57.90 0.82 17.33
N SER A 7 56.65 0.84 17.76
CA SER A 7 55.64 -0.15 17.38
C SER A 7 55.50 -0.16 15.87
N THR A 8 56.12 -1.15 15.22
CA THR A 8 55.93 -1.43 13.80
C THR A 8 54.50 -1.90 13.62
N VAL A 9 53.66 -1.04 13.06
CA VAL A 9 52.26 -1.36 12.82
C VAL A 9 52.22 -2.37 11.68
N ASP A 10 51.88 -3.62 11.99
CA ASP A 10 51.91 -4.71 11.02
C ASP A 10 50.98 -4.42 9.83
N PRO A 11 51.39 -4.72 8.59
CA PRO A 11 50.63 -4.39 7.38
C PRO A 11 49.24 -5.05 7.36
N ASP A 12 49.06 -6.16 8.06
CA ASP A 12 47.79 -6.86 8.21
C ASP A 12 46.76 -6.02 8.98
N CYS A 13 47.18 -5.23 9.97
CA CYS A 13 46.31 -4.30 10.68
C CYS A 13 45.75 -3.22 9.76
N PHE A 14 46.54 -2.77 8.78
CA PHE A 14 46.11 -1.78 7.80
C PHE A 14 45.07 -2.35 6.81
N ILE A 15 45.28 -3.60 6.38
CA ILE A 15 44.33 -4.31 5.50
C ILE A 15 43.00 -4.53 6.24
N LEU A 16 43.03 -4.98 7.49
CA LEU A 16 41.82 -5.15 8.31
C LEU A 16 41.07 -3.83 8.49
N TRP A 17 41.77 -2.75 8.77
CA TRP A 17 41.16 -1.42 8.92
C TRP A 17 40.53 -0.93 7.59
N LEU A 18 41.18 -1.15 6.46
CA LEU A 18 40.60 -0.85 5.13
C LEU A 18 39.34 -1.67 4.83
N VAL A 19 39.35 -2.97 5.14
CA VAL A 19 38.16 -3.83 4.92
C VAL A 19 37.00 -3.38 5.81
N ILE A 20 37.28 -3.09 7.10
CA ILE A 20 36.28 -2.59 8.04
C ILE A 20 35.68 -1.28 7.52
N THR A 21 36.52 -0.30 7.17
CA THR A 21 36.03 1.00 6.67
C THR A 21 35.21 0.85 5.39
N LEU A 22 35.60 -0.01 4.45
CA LEU A 22 34.83 -0.29 3.24
C LEU A 22 33.47 -0.94 3.52
N VAL A 23 33.40 -1.89 4.46
CA VAL A 23 32.14 -2.52 4.89
C VAL A 23 31.22 -1.49 5.55
N TRP A 24 31.78 -0.65 6.43
CA TRP A 24 31.04 0.43 7.08
C TRP A 24 30.49 1.44 6.08
N VAL A 25 31.28 1.87 5.08
CA VAL A 25 30.84 2.79 4.03
C VAL A 25 29.76 2.17 3.14
N LYS A 26 29.90 0.88 2.77
CA LYS A 26 28.87 0.13 2.04
C LYS A 26 27.56 0.02 2.86
N ALA A 27 27.65 -0.26 4.15
CA ALA A 27 26.48 -0.29 5.04
C ALA A 27 25.82 1.09 5.15
N LEU A 28 26.60 2.15 5.38
CA LEU A 28 26.09 3.52 5.50
C LEU A 28 25.42 4.00 4.20
N SER A 29 26.02 3.70 3.05
CA SER A 29 25.47 4.05 1.73
C SER A 29 24.20 3.27 1.41
N PHE A 30 24.08 2.00 1.84
CA PHE A 30 22.84 1.23 1.71
C PHE A 30 21.72 1.83 2.56
N ILE A 31 22.02 2.26 3.78
CA ILE A 31 21.07 2.92 4.69
C ILE A 31 20.64 4.29 4.12
N SER A 32 21.60 5.08 3.62
CA SER A 32 21.34 6.41 3.07
C SER A 32 20.49 6.39 1.79
N ARG A 33 20.65 5.36 0.95
CA ARG A 33 19.87 5.19 -0.29
C ARG A 33 18.37 4.97 -0.05
N GLY A 34 17.95 4.67 1.18
CA GLY A 34 16.53 4.49 1.54
C GLY A 34 15.76 5.77 1.88
N SER A 35 16.43 6.93 1.97
CA SER A 35 15.89 8.13 2.64
C SER A 35 15.79 9.40 1.77
N LEU A 36 15.62 9.25 0.45
CA LEU A 36 15.48 10.42 -0.44
C LEU A 36 14.26 10.27 -1.36
N LYS A 37 13.11 10.58 -0.78
CA LYS A 37 11.98 11.30 -1.38
C LYS A 37 11.11 11.75 -0.21
N GLN A 38 10.48 12.91 -0.33
CA GLN A 38 9.64 13.56 0.69
C GLN A 38 8.38 12.74 0.96
N LEU A 39 8.53 11.55 1.53
CA LEU A 39 7.42 10.74 1.97
C LEU A 39 7.01 11.24 3.35
N PRO A 40 5.70 11.29 3.63
CA PRO A 40 5.22 11.60 4.97
C PRO A 40 5.88 10.66 5.98
N PRO A 41 6.05 11.11 7.24
CA PRO A 41 6.62 10.27 8.29
C PRO A 41 5.88 8.93 8.33
N GLY A 42 6.62 7.84 8.27
CA GLY A 42 6.05 6.50 8.18
C GLY A 42 6.98 5.47 8.81
N PRO A 43 6.43 4.31 9.22
CA PRO A 43 7.20 3.23 9.84
C PRO A 43 8.33 2.77 8.90
N ARG A 44 9.50 2.49 9.49
CA ARG A 44 10.71 2.09 8.74
C ARG A 44 10.50 0.71 8.13
N PRO A 45 10.51 0.59 6.79
CA PRO A 45 10.22 -0.68 6.15
C PRO A 45 11.38 -1.66 6.17
N TYR A 46 11.09 -2.93 6.46
CA TYR A 46 12.06 -4.02 6.29
C TYR A 46 12.38 -4.25 4.81
N PRO A 47 13.63 -4.61 4.44
CA PRO A 47 14.09 -4.63 3.05
C PRO A 47 13.35 -5.64 2.15
N VAL A 48 12.79 -6.74 2.70
CA VAL A 48 12.10 -7.79 1.94
C VAL A 48 10.59 -7.84 2.23
N ILE A 49 10.19 -7.83 3.51
CA ILE A 49 8.78 -7.94 3.93
C ILE A 49 8.08 -6.57 4.01
N GLY A 50 8.83 -5.46 4.02
CA GLY A 50 8.26 -4.13 4.22
C GLY A 50 7.60 -3.98 5.59
N ASN A 51 6.47 -3.27 5.65
CA ASN A 51 5.65 -3.07 6.86
C ASN A 51 4.55 -4.11 7.01
N LEU A 52 4.60 -5.22 6.25
CA LEU A 52 3.54 -6.23 6.26
C LEU A 52 3.43 -6.96 7.61
N LEU A 53 4.56 -7.15 8.31
CA LEU A 53 4.61 -7.75 9.65
C LEU A 53 3.82 -6.94 10.68
N GLU A 54 3.75 -5.63 10.50
CA GLU A 54 3.04 -4.72 11.40
C GLU A 54 1.52 -4.78 11.19
N LEU A 55 1.07 -5.22 10.01
CA LEU A 55 -0.34 -5.27 9.63
C LEU A 55 -1.09 -6.51 10.17
N GLY A 56 -0.38 -7.61 10.44
CA GLY A 56 -0.91 -8.82 11.07
C GLY A 56 -2.22 -9.37 10.46
N ASP A 57 -2.98 -10.13 11.26
CA ASP A 57 -4.26 -10.74 10.85
C ASP A 57 -5.42 -9.73 10.74
N LYS A 58 -5.28 -8.56 11.36
CA LYS A 58 -6.33 -7.53 11.45
C LYS A 58 -5.80 -6.20 10.91
N PRO A 59 -5.66 -6.07 9.58
CA PRO A 59 -5.01 -4.92 8.96
C PRO A 59 -5.70 -3.59 9.29
N HIS A 60 -7.02 -3.60 9.49
CA HIS A 60 -7.79 -2.42 9.88
C HIS A 60 -7.44 -1.87 11.28
N LYS A 61 -7.08 -2.74 12.23
CA LYS A 61 -6.68 -2.32 13.59
C LYS A 61 -5.24 -1.84 13.60
N SER A 62 -4.35 -2.62 12.98
CA SER A 62 -2.94 -2.26 12.86
C SER A 62 -2.74 -0.93 12.14
N LEU A 63 -3.46 -0.69 11.05
CA LEU A 63 -3.41 0.59 10.32
C LEU A 63 -3.86 1.77 11.21
N LEU A 64 -4.87 1.56 12.06
CA LEU A 64 -5.34 2.59 12.99
C LEU A 64 -4.29 2.91 14.06
N GLU A 65 -3.63 1.90 14.62
CA GLU A 65 -2.55 2.11 15.59
C GLU A 65 -1.36 2.83 14.95
N LEU A 66 -0.99 2.41 13.76
CA LEU A 66 0.00 3.09 12.92
C LEU A 66 -0.37 4.55 12.66
N ALA A 67 -1.65 4.84 12.37
CA ALA A 67 -2.15 6.19 12.09
C ALA A 67 -2.16 7.08 13.34
N LYS A 68 -2.35 6.51 14.53
CA LYS A 68 -2.20 7.24 15.79
C LYS A 68 -0.75 7.67 16.02
N ILE A 69 0.22 6.86 15.61
CA ILE A 69 1.65 7.11 15.83
C ILE A 69 2.23 8.07 14.78
N HIS A 70 1.92 7.84 13.49
CA HIS A 70 2.54 8.55 12.37
C HIS A 70 1.64 9.65 11.76
N GLY A 71 0.38 9.71 12.16
CA GLY A 71 -0.61 10.64 11.63
C GLY A 71 -1.49 10.06 10.51
N PRO A 72 -2.48 10.83 10.03
CA PRO A 72 -3.49 10.39 9.07
C PRO A 72 -2.93 10.12 7.66
N ILE A 73 -1.76 10.68 7.35
CA ILE A 73 -1.07 10.50 6.07
C ILE A 73 0.29 9.90 6.40
N MET A 74 0.47 8.61 6.14
CA MET A 74 1.74 7.91 6.29
C MET A 74 2.06 7.14 5.00
N SER A 75 3.34 6.84 4.78
CA SER A 75 3.72 5.90 3.72
C SER A 75 3.93 4.50 4.28
N LEU A 76 3.25 3.52 3.69
CA LEU A 76 3.41 2.10 4.00
C LEU A 76 4.04 1.38 2.79
N LYS A 77 5.18 0.70 3.01
CA LYS A 77 5.78 -0.15 1.98
C LYS A 77 5.33 -1.59 2.18
N LEU A 78 4.40 -2.05 1.36
CA LEU A 78 3.98 -3.45 1.33
C LEU A 78 5.00 -4.28 0.53
N ALA A 79 5.22 -5.54 0.92
CA ALA A 79 6.18 -6.43 0.27
C ALA A 79 5.94 -6.53 -1.25
N SER A 80 7.02 -6.72 -2.02
CA SER A 80 6.94 -6.89 -3.48
C SER A 80 6.06 -8.06 -3.91
N MET A 81 6.05 -9.14 -3.11
CA MET A 81 5.21 -10.32 -3.36
C MET A 81 3.70 -10.03 -3.24
N VAL A 82 3.30 -9.12 -2.33
CA VAL A 82 1.88 -8.73 -2.22
C VAL A 82 1.45 -7.97 -3.47
N LYS A 83 2.34 -7.13 -4.02
CA LYS A 83 2.06 -6.40 -5.26
C LYS A 83 1.87 -7.36 -6.44
N THR A 84 2.69 -8.40 -6.57
CA THR A 84 2.54 -9.38 -7.66
C THR A 84 1.27 -10.21 -7.49
N ILE A 85 0.95 -10.66 -6.28
CA ILE A 85 -0.30 -11.39 -6.00
C ILE A 85 -1.52 -10.53 -6.29
N LEU A 86 -1.50 -9.25 -5.90
CA LEU A 86 -2.61 -8.33 -6.11
C LEU A 86 -2.81 -7.98 -7.59
N LEU A 87 -1.72 -7.92 -8.36
CA LEU A 87 -1.76 -7.73 -9.82
C LEU A 87 -2.21 -8.99 -10.56
N ASP A 88 -1.66 -10.15 -10.22
CA ASP A 88 -1.97 -11.43 -10.88
C ASP A 88 -3.39 -11.89 -10.57
N HIS A 89 -3.88 -11.63 -9.36
CA HIS A 89 -5.24 -11.95 -8.94
C HIS A 89 -6.19 -10.75 -8.95
N ASP A 90 -5.88 -9.69 -9.69
CA ASP A 90 -6.71 -8.48 -9.74
C ASP A 90 -8.16 -8.80 -10.11
N SER A 91 -8.38 -9.76 -11.01
CA SER A 91 -9.72 -10.22 -11.40
C SER A 91 -10.51 -10.88 -10.27
N SER A 92 -9.82 -11.53 -9.32
CA SER A 92 -10.43 -12.21 -8.18
C SER A 92 -10.65 -11.27 -7.00
N PHE A 93 -9.72 -10.32 -6.78
CA PHE A 93 -9.81 -9.32 -5.71
C PHE A 93 -10.73 -8.14 -6.06
N CYS A 94 -10.76 -7.69 -7.32
CA CYS A 94 -11.69 -6.65 -7.76
C CYS A 94 -13.14 -7.13 -7.80
N ASN A 95 -13.36 -8.46 -7.76
CA ASN A 95 -14.69 -8.99 -7.79
C ASN A 95 -15.30 -9.01 -6.38
N ARG A 96 -16.44 -8.35 -6.23
CA ARG A 96 -17.13 -8.32 -4.93
C ARG A 96 -17.65 -9.70 -4.56
N THR A 97 -17.55 -10.05 -3.28
CA THR A 97 -18.18 -11.25 -2.73
C THR A 97 -19.70 -11.09 -2.80
N VAL A 98 -20.37 -11.97 -3.56
CA VAL A 98 -21.82 -11.97 -3.69
C VAL A 98 -22.41 -12.77 -2.51
N PRO A 99 -23.33 -12.20 -1.72
CA PRO A 99 -24.02 -12.93 -0.66
C PRO A 99 -24.70 -14.19 -1.22
N HIS A 100 -24.63 -15.32 -0.53
CA HIS A 100 -25.27 -16.57 -0.99
C HIS A 100 -26.78 -16.43 -1.25
N ALA A 101 -27.47 -15.55 -0.53
CA ALA A 101 -28.87 -15.22 -0.78
C ALA A 101 -29.14 -14.65 -2.18
N MET A 102 -28.14 -14.03 -2.82
CA MET A 102 -28.24 -13.51 -4.19
C MET A 102 -27.81 -14.53 -5.25
N SER A 103 -27.33 -15.71 -4.84
CA SER A 103 -26.93 -16.79 -5.74
C SER A 103 -28.05 -17.80 -6.01
N SER A 104 -29.11 -17.83 -5.19
CA SER A 104 -30.25 -18.73 -5.38
C SER A 104 -31.19 -18.27 -6.49
N HIS A 105 -31.25 -16.97 -6.73
CA HIS A 105 -31.91 -16.38 -7.87
C HIS A 105 -30.84 -15.98 -8.88
N GLU A 106 -31.05 -16.24 -10.17
CA GLU A 106 -30.13 -15.93 -11.28
C GLU A 106 -29.79 -14.43 -11.46
N HIS A 107 -30.12 -13.58 -10.47
CA HIS A 107 -29.81 -12.16 -10.38
C HIS A 107 -28.31 -11.85 -10.35
N ARG A 108 -27.45 -12.85 -10.13
CA ARG A 108 -25.99 -12.69 -10.19
C ARG A 108 -25.50 -12.23 -11.57
N GLU A 109 -26.19 -12.60 -12.64
CA GLU A 109 -25.77 -12.25 -14.01
C GLU A 109 -26.43 -10.97 -14.53
N PHE A 110 -27.62 -10.60 -14.05
CA PHE A 110 -28.38 -9.47 -14.58
C PHE A 110 -28.40 -8.23 -13.68
N SER A 111 -28.03 -8.35 -12.40
CA SER A 111 -28.01 -7.21 -11.49
C SER A 111 -26.72 -6.40 -11.65
N LEU A 112 -26.83 -5.12 -12.03
CA LEU A 112 -25.70 -4.16 -12.02
C LEU A 112 -24.96 -4.17 -10.67
N ALA A 113 -25.71 -4.37 -9.59
CA ALA A 113 -25.21 -4.42 -8.22
C ALA A 113 -24.57 -5.75 -7.84
N TRP A 114 -24.73 -6.86 -8.59
CA TRP A 114 -24.11 -8.18 -8.27
C TRP A 114 -23.31 -8.87 -9.40
N MET A 115 -23.35 -8.34 -10.64
CA MET A 115 -22.56 -8.77 -11.79
C MET A 115 -21.03 -8.59 -11.61
N PRO A 116 -20.21 -9.57 -12.00
CA PRO A 116 -18.76 -9.46 -11.89
C PRO A 116 -18.18 -8.31 -12.72
N VAL A 117 -17.02 -7.79 -12.31
CA VAL A 117 -16.33 -6.68 -12.99
C VAL A 117 -15.90 -7.12 -14.39
N SER A 118 -16.76 -6.85 -15.36
CA SER A 118 -16.67 -7.33 -16.73
C SER A 118 -16.95 -6.19 -17.73
N ARG A 119 -16.69 -6.41 -19.02
CA ARG A 119 -17.02 -5.43 -20.08
C ARG A 119 -18.50 -4.99 -20.06
N PRO A 120 -19.51 -5.88 -19.97
CA PRO A 120 -20.91 -5.46 -19.89
C PRO A 120 -21.20 -4.62 -18.64
N TRP A 121 -20.65 -4.98 -17.48
CA TRP A 121 -20.79 -4.18 -16.26
C TRP A 121 -20.25 -2.75 -16.43
N LYS A 122 -19.07 -2.60 -17.05
CA LYS A 122 -18.48 -1.28 -17.34
C LYS A 122 -19.37 -0.44 -18.25
N ASN A 123 -19.98 -1.05 -19.27
CA ASN A 123 -20.90 -0.37 -20.18
C ASN A 123 -22.17 0.10 -19.46
N ILE A 124 -22.81 -0.77 -18.69
CA ILE A 124 -24.02 -0.41 -17.93
C ILE A 124 -23.70 0.69 -16.92
N ARG A 125 -22.58 0.59 -16.19
CA ARG A 125 -22.13 1.64 -15.27
C ARG A 125 -21.94 2.99 -15.98
N LYS A 126 -21.33 2.99 -17.17
CA LYS A 126 -21.15 4.20 -17.98
C LYS A 126 -22.50 4.81 -18.37
N ILE A 127 -23.45 3.99 -18.80
CA ILE A 127 -24.80 4.43 -19.14
C ILE A 127 -25.51 5.02 -17.91
N CYS A 128 -25.48 4.33 -16.77
CA CYS A 128 -26.09 4.83 -15.53
C CYS A 128 -25.46 6.16 -15.09
N ASN A 129 -24.13 6.30 -15.16
CA ASN A 129 -23.46 7.55 -14.83
C ASN A 129 -23.84 8.69 -15.78
N MET A 130 -24.05 8.42 -17.07
CA MET A 130 -24.41 9.44 -18.05
C MET A 130 -25.91 9.79 -18.09
N LEU A 131 -26.79 8.90 -17.65
CA LEU A 131 -28.23 9.09 -17.76
C LEU A 131 -28.93 9.32 -16.42
N ILE A 132 -28.49 8.64 -15.36
CA ILE A 132 -29.15 8.65 -14.05
C ILE A 132 -28.42 9.56 -13.07
N PHE A 133 -27.09 9.48 -13.02
CA PHE A 133 -26.26 10.22 -12.05
C PHE A 133 -25.61 11.49 -12.61
N THR A 134 -26.11 12.01 -13.74
CA THR A 134 -25.66 13.30 -14.26
C THR A 134 -26.03 14.40 -13.28
N THR A 135 -25.15 15.38 -13.08
CA THR A 135 -25.34 16.52 -12.18
C THR A 135 -26.70 17.19 -12.39
N GLN A 136 -27.07 17.42 -13.65
CA GLN A 136 -28.36 17.99 -14.02
C GLN A 136 -29.57 17.16 -13.51
N LYS A 137 -29.49 15.83 -13.54
CA LYS A 137 -30.56 14.95 -13.05
C LYS A 137 -30.55 14.85 -11.52
N LEU A 138 -29.38 14.94 -10.89
CA LEU A 138 -29.23 14.98 -9.44
C LEU A 138 -29.89 16.24 -8.87
N ASP A 139 -29.64 17.40 -9.48
CA ASP A 139 -30.19 18.69 -9.05
C ASP A 139 -31.72 18.70 -9.14
N THR A 140 -32.29 18.18 -10.24
CA THR A 140 -33.76 18.07 -10.37
C THR A 140 -34.40 17.12 -9.35
N ASN A 141 -33.69 16.07 -8.93
CA ASN A 141 -34.18 15.17 -7.88
C ASN A 141 -34.06 15.80 -6.49
N GLN A 142 -33.10 16.71 -6.27
CA GLN A 142 -32.97 17.43 -5.01
C GLN A 142 -34.20 18.29 -4.73
N ASP A 143 -34.78 18.91 -5.75
CA ASP A 143 -36.03 19.67 -5.63
C ASP A 143 -37.20 18.78 -5.21
N LEU A 144 -37.29 17.56 -5.73
CA LEU A 144 -38.29 16.57 -5.33
C LEU A 144 -38.07 16.07 -3.90
N GLN A 145 -36.82 15.89 -3.48
CA GLN A 145 -36.49 15.50 -2.11
C GLN A 145 -36.82 16.60 -1.10
N ARG A 146 -36.53 17.87 -1.44
CA ARG A 146 -36.92 19.03 -0.62
C ARG A 146 -38.44 19.19 -0.48
N LYS A 147 -39.21 18.78 -1.49
CA LYS A 147 -40.68 18.75 -1.42
C LYS A 147 -41.23 17.63 -0.54
N LYS A 148 -40.48 16.53 -0.34
CA LYS A 148 -40.89 15.41 0.52
C LYS A 148 -40.54 15.62 2.00
N SER A 149 -39.56 16.48 2.30
CA SER A 149 -39.17 16.82 3.68
C SER A 149 -39.98 17.98 4.27
N LYS A 150 -41.08 18.37 3.62
CA LYS A 150 -41.97 19.45 4.01
C LYS A 150 -43.37 18.89 4.14
#